data_AF-A0A964MC65-F1
#
_entry.id   AF-A0A964MC65-F1
#
_cell.length_a   1.000
_cell.length_b   1.000
_cell.length_c   1.000
_cell.angle_alpha   90.00
_cell.angle_beta   90.00
_cell.angle_gamma   90.00
#
_symmetry.space_group_name_H-M   'P 1'
#
loop_
_entity.id
_entity.type
_entity.pdbx_description
1 polymer ?
#
loop_
_entity_poly.entity_id
_entity_poly.type
_entity_poly.pdbx_seq_one_letter_code
_entity_poly.pdbx_strand_id
1 'polypeptide(L)'
;RRGGGGRGLAGLKKRGLIERAPYVVGVQAAACSPLVAAFERGLPAMEEIVEGSTLAEGVRVRRPVRAGALLREVRPGDGTFLAIAEEKIQPATGELARRGMYVEPTSALVWAAFSQLSGKIPEPVILILSGSGFKVQPSI
;
A
#
# COMPACT_ATOMS: atom_id res chain seq x y z
N ARG A 1 28.89 -10.25 17.36
CA ARG A 1 27.44 -10.22 17.67
C ARG A 1 26.81 -9.03 16.92
N ARG A 2 26.31 -9.20 15.69
CA ARG A 2 25.72 -8.10 14.89
C ARG A 2 24.26 -7.92 15.30
N GLY A 3 23.97 -6.91 16.11
CA GLY A 3 22.60 -6.58 16.52
C GLY A 3 21.74 -6.19 15.33
N GLY A 4 20.60 -6.85 15.16
CA GLY A 4 19.60 -6.55 14.13
C GLY A 4 19.10 -5.12 14.23
N GLY A 5 19.67 -4.23 13.43
CA GLY A 5 19.07 -2.92 13.15
C GLY A 5 17.83 -3.14 12.29
N GLY A 6 16.67 -2.65 12.73
CA GLY A 6 15.46 -2.62 11.90
C GLY A 6 15.77 -1.98 10.54
N ARG A 7 15.05 -2.38 9.49
CA ARG A 7 15.18 -1.78 8.14
C ARG A 7 14.06 -0.74 7.95
N GLY A 8 14.24 0.18 7.01
CA GLY A 8 13.24 1.21 6.72
C GLY A 8 12.97 2.15 7.90
N LEU A 9 11.71 2.58 8.05
CA LEU A 9 11.27 3.54 9.07
C LEU A 9 11.56 3.07 10.50
N ALA A 10 11.38 1.79 10.79
CA ALA A 10 11.72 1.20 12.09
C ALA A 10 13.22 1.33 12.38
N GLY A 11 14.07 1.21 11.35
CA GLY A 11 15.51 1.43 11.45
C GLY A 11 15.88 2.87 11.77
N LEU A 12 15.21 3.84 11.11
CA LEU A 12 15.41 5.27 11.36
C LEU A 12 15.02 5.65 12.79
N LYS A 13 13.86 5.20 13.26
CA LYS A 13 13.39 5.44 14.64
C LYS A 13 14.35 4.83 15.67
N LYS A 14 14.77 3.58 15.47
CA LYS A 14 15.72 2.88 16.37
C LYS A 14 17.07 3.59 16.47
N ARG A 15 17.48 4.31 15.42
CA ARG A 15 18.73 5.09 15.38
C ARG A 15 18.58 6.53 15.86
N GLY A 16 17.38 6.95 16.27
CA GLY A 16 17.10 8.32 16.69
C GLY A 16 17.19 9.35 15.56
N LEU A 17 17.11 8.92 14.29
CA LEU A 17 17.15 9.81 13.13
C LEU A 17 15.79 10.46 12.82
N ILE A 18 14.72 9.88 13.37
CA ILE A 18 13.37 10.45 13.36
C ILE A 18 12.79 10.32 14.76
N GLU A 19 12.09 11.36 15.21
CA GLU A 19 11.44 11.39 16.52
C GLU A 19 10.22 10.46 16.57
N ARG A 20 9.45 10.43 15.48
CA ARG A 20 8.24 9.63 15.33
C ARG A 20 8.23 8.84 14.03
N ALA A 21 7.62 7.65 14.06
CA ALA A 21 7.30 6.93 12.84
C ALA A 21 6.14 7.64 12.13
N PRO A 22 6.13 7.72 10.79
CA PRO A 22 5.00 8.27 10.07
C PRO A 22 3.80 7.32 10.15
N TYR A 23 2.61 7.86 9.98
CA TYR A 23 1.40 7.07 9.79
C TYR A 23 1.49 6.33 8.44
N VAL A 24 1.36 5.01 8.44
CA VAL A 24 1.53 4.18 7.22
C VAL A 24 0.19 3.70 6.70
N VAL A 25 -0.05 3.86 5.39
CA VAL A 25 -1.19 3.28 4.69
C VAL A 25 -0.71 2.21 3.73
N GLY A 26 -1.05 0.94 3.99
CA GLY A 26 -0.87 -0.15 3.04
C GLY A 26 -2.07 -0.22 2.09
N VAL A 27 -1.84 -0.33 0.78
CA VAL A 27 -2.94 -0.35 -0.20
C VAL A 27 -2.89 -1.64 -1.01
N GLN A 28 -4.04 -2.30 -1.16
CA GLN A 28 -4.21 -3.49 -2.00
C GLN A 28 -5.40 -3.33 -2.94
N ALA A 29 -5.41 -4.07 -4.05
CA ALA A 29 -6.62 -4.22 -4.86
C ALA A 29 -7.62 -5.12 -4.09
N ALA A 30 -8.91 -4.80 -4.12
CA ALA A 30 -9.95 -5.55 -3.42
C ALA A 30 -10.05 -7.01 -3.89
N ALA A 31 -9.74 -7.27 -5.17
CA ALA A 31 -9.66 -8.62 -5.72
C ALA A 31 -8.52 -9.49 -5.13
N CYS A 32 -7.56 -8.88 -4.43
CA CYS A 32 -6.43 -9.55 -3.78
C CYS A 32 -5.92 -8.73 -2.58
N SER A 33 -6.67 -8.73 -1.47
CA SER A 33 -6.38 -7.91 -0.28
C SER A 33 -6.15 -8.68 1.04
N PRO A 34 -5.24 -9.69 1.08
CA PRO A 34 -5.01 -10.51 2.28
C PRO A 34 -4.49 -9.78 3.52
N LEU A 35 -3.74 -8.68 3.35
CA LEU A 35 -3.29 -7.88 4.49
C LEU A 35 -4.43 -7.03 5.06
N VAL A 36 -5.30 -6.49 4.21
CA VAL A 36 -6.48 -5.73 4.65
C VAL A 36 -7.37 -6.63 5.51
N ALA A 37 -7.74 -7.81 5.00
CA ALA A 37 -8.59 -8.75 5.74
C ALA A 37 -7.96 -9.21 7.07
N ALA A 38 -6.65 -9.48 7.08
CA ALA A 38 -5.94 -9.87 8.30
C ALA A 38 -5.88 -8.73 9.31
N PHE A 39 -5.64 -7.49 8.87
CA PHE A 39 -5.58 -6.31 9.74
C PHE A 39 -6.94 -6.00 10.38
N GLU A 40 -8.03 -6.00 9.59
CA GLU A 40 -9.39 -5.75 10.08
C GLU A 40 -9.84 -6.79 11.11
N ARG A 41 -9.41 -8.05 10.96
CA ARG A 41 -9.71 -9.14 11.89
C ARG A 41 -8.71 -9.26 13.04
N GLY A 42 -7.70 -8.39 13.10
CA GLY A 42 -6.66 -8.43 14.14
C GLY A 42 -5.80 -9.70 14.11
N LEU A 43 -5.69 -10.37 12.96
CA LEU A 43 -4.96 -11.61 12.83
C LEU A 43 -3.44 -11.36 12.80
N PRO A 44 -2.63 -12.26 13.40
CA PRO A 44 -1.17 -12.13 13.41
C PRO A 44 -0.52 -12.49 12.06
N ALA A 45 -1.30 -13.09 11.14
CA ALA A 45 -0.86 -13.54 9.83
C ALA A 45 -2.01 -13.43 8.81
N MET A 46 -1.65 -13.43 7.53
CA MET A 46 -2.63 -13.50 6.45
C MET A 46 -3.25 -14.88 6.37
N GLU A 47 -4.52 -14.92 5.99
CA GLU A 47 -5.17 -16.13 5.52
C GLU A 47 -5.02 -16.25 3.99
N GLU A 48 -5.16 -17.46 3.48
CA GLU A 48 -5.33 -17.65 2.04
C GLU A 48 -6.68 -17.09 1.61
N ILE A 49 -6.67 -16.25 0.58
CA ILE A 49 -7.88 -15.67 -0.01
C ILE A 49 -7.98 -16.12 -1.47
N VAL A 50 -9.21 -16.40 -1.90
CA VAL A 50 -9.53 -16.66 -3.31
C VAL A 50 -9.32 -15.37 -4.10
N GLU A 51 -8.51 -15.44 -5.17
CA GLU A 51 -8.16 -14.29 -5.99
C GLU A 51 -9.18 -14.03 -7.08
N GLY A 52 -9.54 -12.75 -7.27
CA GLY A 52 -10.21 -12.27 -8.47
C GLY A 52 -9.23 -11.79 -9.55
N SER A 53 -9.74 -11.54 -10.76
CA SER A 53 -8.99 -10.81 -11.80
C SER A 53 -8.82 -9.34 -11.41
N THR A 54 -7.65 -8.74 -11.68
CA THR A 54 -7.37 -7.32 -11.43
C THR A 54 -6.42 -6.74 -12.47
N LEU A 55 -6.65 -5.48 -12.87
CA LEU A 55 -5.77 -4.64 -13.67
C LEU A 55 -4.45 -4.33 -12.95
N ALA A 56 -4.44 -4.37 -11.62
CA ALA A 56 -3.27 -4.11 -10.79
C ALA A 56 -2.44 -5.39 -10.54
N GLU A 57 -2.07 -6.11 -11.60
CA GLU A 57 -1.34 -7.39 -11.48
C GLU A 57 -0.07 -7.32 -10.62
N GLY A 58 0.64 -6.18 -10.64
CA GLY A 58 1.85 -5.98 -9.86
C GLY A 58 1.66 -6.00 -8.33
N VAL A 59 0.42 -5.81 -7.82
CA VAL A 59 0.11 -5.92 -6.38
C VAL A 59 -0.40 -7.31 -5.99
N ARG A 60 -0.50 -8.25 -6.94
CA ARG A 60 -0.94 -9.63 -6.73
C ARG A 60 0.13 -10.45 -6.01
N VAL A 61 0.47 -10.03 -4.79
CA VAL A 61 1.44 -10.70 -3.92
C VAL A 61 0.65 -11.60 -2.98
N ARG A 62 0.60 -12.89 -3.34
CA ARG A 62 -0.15 -13.93 -2.59
C ARG A 62 0.32 -14.09 -1.14
N ARG A 63 1.63 -13.94 -0.94
CA ARG A 63 2.29 -14.11 0.35
C ARG A 63 3.45 -13.13 0.47
N PRO A 64 3.22 -11.85 0.81
CA PRO A 64 4.30 -10.94 1.11
C PRO A 64 5.19 -11.54 2.21
N VAL A 65 6.48 -11.70 1.90
CA VAL A 65 7.50 -12.33 2.76
C VAL A 65 7.54 -11.72 4.18
N ARG A 66 7.03 -10.50 4.35
CA ARG A 66 7.03 -9.74 5.60
C ARG A 66 5.63 -9.37 6.12
N ALA A 67 4.58 -10.06 5.67
CA ALA A 67 3.21 -9.80 6.06
C ALA A 67 3.00 -9.73 7.59
N GLY A 68 3.45 -10.76 8.31
CA GLY A 68 3.33 -10.79 9.78
C GLY A 68 4.21 -9.77 10.49
N ALA A 69 5.26 -9.23 9.85
CA ALA A 69 6.00 -8.10 10.40
C ALA A 69 5.19 -6.81 10.22
N LEU A 70 4.63 -6.58 9.03
CA LEU A 70 3.77 -5.42 8.75
C LEU A 70 2.55 -5.38 9.68
N LEU A 71 1.83 -6.49 9.86
CA LEU A 71 0.68 -6.57 10.76
C LEU A 71 1.04 -6.35 12.23
N ARG A 72 2.31 -6.59 12.62
CA ARG A 72 2.81 -6.33 13.98
C ARG A 72 3.27 -4.89 14.18
N GLU A 73 3.87 -4.31 13.15
CA GLU A 73 4.45 -2.96 13.17
C GLU A 73 3.37 -1.88 12.93
N VAL A 74 2.36 -2.16 12.10
CA VAL A 74 1.24 -1.27 11.85
C VAL A 74 0.10 -1.67 12.77
N ARG A 75 -0.17 -0.86 13.81
CA ARG A 75 -1.27 -1.03 14.75
C ARG A 75 -2.37 0.00 14.48
N PRO A 76 -3.61 -0.24 14.93
CA PRO A 76 -4.63 0.80 14.94
C PRO A 76 -4.11 2.06 15.64
N GLY A 77 -4.16 3.20 14.95
CA GLY A 77 -3.58 4.47 15.42
C GLY A 77 -2.22 4.83 14.79
N ASP A 78 -1.41 3.83 14.45
CA ASP A 78 -0.10 4.03 13.78
C ASP A 78 -0.18 3.89 12.26
N GLY A 79 -1.29 3.36 11.74
CA GLY A 79 -1.52 3.19 10.32
C GLY A 79 -2.82 2.44 10.02
N THR A 80 -3.00 2.09 8.74
CA THR A 80 -4.13 1.29 8.28
C THR A 80 -3.79 0.54 6.98
N PHE A 81 -4.65 -0.39 6.59
CA PHE A 81 -4.63 -1.03 5.28
C PHE A 81 -5.96 -0.77 4.58
N LEU A 82 -5.92 -0.45 3.28
CA LEU A 82 -7.10 -0.13 2.48
C LEU A 82 -7.15 -0.98 1.20
N ALA A 83 -8.32 -1.56 0.94
CA ALA A 83 -8.64 -2.24 -0.31
C ALA A 83 -9.29 -1.26 -1.30
N ILE A 84 -8.84 -1.28 -2.55
CA ILE A 84 -9.37 -0.44 -3.64
C ILE A 84 -10.16 -1.31 -4.62
N ALA A 85 -11.40 -0.94 -4.85
CA ALA A 85 -12.27 -1.59 -5.83
C ALA A 85 -11.71 -1.46 -7.26
N GLU A 86 -11.93 -2.48 -8.08
CA GLU A 86 -11.35 -2.60 -9.41
C GLU A 86 -11.72 -1.43 -10.33
N GLU A 87 -12.97 -0.97 -10.22
CA GLU A 87 -13.53 0.11 -11.04
C GLU A 87 -12.94 1.48 -10.71
N LYS A 88 -12.15 1.58 -9.62
CA LYS A 88 -11.45 2.81 -9.22
C LYS A 88 -10.02 2.89 -9.73
N ILE A 89 -9.45 1.78 -10.20
CA ILE A 89 -8.03 1.71 -10.62
C ILE A 89 -7.81 2.51 -11.91
N GLN A 90 -8.60 2.25 -12.95
CA GLN A 90 -8.46 2.94 -14.24
C GLN A 90 -8.72 4.46 -14.14
N PRO A 91 -9.78 4.94 -13.45
CA PRO A 91 -9.96 6.37 -13.21
C PRO A 91 -8.77 7.02 -12.50
N ALA A 92 -8.21 6.36 -11.48
CA ALA A 92 -7.04 6.87 -10.75
C ALA A 92 -5.80 6.98 -11.65
N THR A 93 -5.56 5.99 -12.51
CA THR A 93 -4.49 6.04 -13.52
C THR A 93 -4.67 7.25 -14.44
N GLY A 94 -5.89 7.47 -14.96
CA GLY A 94 -6.20 8.59 -15.84
C GLY A 94 -6.05 9.95 -15.16
N GLU A 95 -6.41 10.06 -13.88
CA GLU A 95 -6.21 11.28 -13.09
C GLU A 95 -4.73 11.61 -12.87
N LEU A 96 -3.90 10.60 -12.55
CA LEU A 96 -2.46 10.78 -12.44
C LEU A 96 -1.84 11.18 -13.78
N ALA A 97 -2.26 10.56 -14.88
CA ALA A 97 -1.79 10.89 -16.22
C ALA A 97 -2.10 12.35 -16.60
N ARG A 98 -3.32 12.83 -16.31
CA ARG A 98 -3.70 14.24 -16.50
C ARG A 98 -2.87 15.22 -15.67
N ARG A 99 -2.26 14.75 -14.58
CA ARG A 99 -1.33 15.51 -13.74
C ARG A 99 0.14 15.37 -14.18
N GLY A 100 0.41 14.71 -15.31
CA GLY A 100 1.75 14.49 -15.85
C GLY A 100 2.48 13.27 -15.26
N MET A 101 1.79 12.42 -14.49
CA MET A 101 2.36 11.22 -13.89
C MET A 101 1.84 9.97 -14.59
N TYR A 102 2.63 9.43 -15.53
CA TYR A 102 2.26 8.24 -16.28
C TYR A 102 2.71 6.96 -15.55
N VAL A 103 1.78 6.32 -14.84
CA VAL A 103 2.05 5.16 -13.98
C VAL A 103 1.27 3.92 -14.42
N GLU A 104 1.73 2.74 -14.02
CA GLU A 104 0.98 1.49 -14.21
C GLU A 104 -0.20 1.38 -13.22
N PRO A 105 -1.23 0.57 -13.50
CA PRO A 105 -2.43 0.44 -12.65
C PRO A 105 -2.13 0.13 -11.18
N THR A 106 -1.15 -0.74 -10.89
CA THR A 106 -0.71 -1.04 -9.52
C THR A 106 -0.24 0.19 -8.76
N SER A 107 0.50 1.07 -9.43
CA SER A 107 0.98 2.32 -8.83
C SER A 107 -0.14 3.35 -8.64
N ALA A 108 -1.22 3.28 -9.42
CA ALA A 108 -2.36 4.17 -9.27
C ALA A 108 -3.24 3.85 -8.05
N LEU A 109 -3.11 2.67 -7.43
CA LEU A 109 -3.86 2.28 -6.24
C LEU A 109 -3.70 3.30 -5.09
N VAL A 110 -2.49 3.82 -4.88
CA VAL A 110 -2.23 4.77 -3.79
C VAL A 110 -2.91 6.13 -4.03
N TRP A 111 -3.18 6.49 -5.29
CA TRP A 111 -3.94 7.69 -5.64
C TRP A 111 -5.44 7.51 -5.35
N ALA A 112 -6.00 6.35 -5.72
CA ALA A 112 -7.36 6.01 -5.36
C ALA A 112 -7.56 5.98 -3.83
N ALA A 113 -6.58 5.42 -3.09
CA ALA A 113 -6.58 5.42 -1.64
C ALA A 113 -6.50 6.83 -1.04
N PHE A 114 -5.57 7.65 -1.54
CA PHE A 114 -5.43 9.03 -1.11
C PHE A 114 -6.73 9.81 -1.28
N SER A 115 -7.43 9.65 -2.41
CA SER A 115 -8.70 10.32 -2.67
C SER A 115 -9.80 9.98 -1.65
N GLN A 116 -9.75 8.78 -1.03
CA GLN A 116 -10.71 8.37 0.01
C GLN A 116 -10.31 8.82 1.42
N LEU A 117 -9.00 8.98 1.67
CA LEU A 117 -8.40 9.24 2.97
C LEU A 117 -7.99 10.70 3.18
N SER A 118 -7.95 11.52 2.12
CA SER A 118 -7.58 12.94 2.21
C SER A 118 -8.44 13.65 3.25
N GLY A 119 -7.79 14.45 4.12
CA GLY A 119 -8.43 15.11 5.26
C GLY A 119 -8.75 14.21 6.46
N LYS A 120 -8.50 12.89 6.38
CA LYS A 120 -8.74 11.91 7.48
C LYS A 120 -7.47 11.30 8.05
N ILE A 121 -6.32 11.53 7.42
CA ILE A 121 -5.00 11.03 7.85
C ILE A 121 -4.04 12.20 8.10
N PRO A 122 -2.99 12.02 8.93
CA PRO A 122 -2.04 13.08 9.22
C PRO A 122 -1.30 13.58 7.97
N GLU A 123 -1.05 14.89 7.92
CA GLU A 123 -0.28 15.55 6.86
C GLU A 123 1.16 15.90 7.31
N PRO A 124 2.11 16.04 6.38
CA PRO A 124 1.97 15.86 4.92
C PRO A 124 1.89 14.38 4.50
N VAL A 125 1.22 14.11 3.37
CA VAL A 125 1.08 12.77 2.79
C VAL A 125 2.10 12.56 1.66
N ILE A 126 2.79 11.43 1.67
CA ILE A 126 3.71 11.00 0.60
C ILE A 126 3.11 9.78 -0.10
N LEU A 127 2.90 9.88 -1.41
CA LEU A 127 2.45 8.77 -2.25
C LEU A 127 3.64 8.11 -2.95
N ILE A 128 3.76 6.79 -2.80
CA ILE A 128 4.84 6.01 -3.44
C ILE A 128 4.31 5.44 -4.75
N LEU A 129 4.72 6.04 -5.87
CA LEU A 129 4.43 5.56 -7.22
C LEU A 129 5.58 4.65 -7.68
N SER A 130 5.39 3.33 -7.61
CA SER A 130 6.47 2.35 -7.73
C SER A 130 6.76 1.86 -9.16
N GLY A 131 5.89 2.15 -10.12
CA GLY A 131 5.92 1.61 -11.47
C GLY A 131 5.42 2.60 -12.52
N SER A 132 6.12 2.65 -13.65
CA SER A 132 5.80 3.54 -14.76
C SER A 132 4.80 2.90 -15.71
N GLY A 133 3.97 3.72 -16.37
CA GLY A 133 3.02 3.29 -17.39
C GLY A 133 3.69 2.78 -18.68
N PHE A 134 5.02 2.79 -18.77
CA PHE A 134 5.76 2.20 -19.89
C PHE A 134 5.90 0.67 -19.78
N LYS A 135 5.65 0.10 -18.60
CA LYS A 135 5.72 -1.35 -18.37
C LYS A 135 4.46 -2.08 -18.80
N VAL A 136 3.34 -1.36 -18.88
CA VAL A 136 2.02 -1.89 -19.19
C VAL A 136 1.35 -0.86 -20.05
N GLN A 137 1.02 -1.17 -21.31
CA GLN A 137 0.27 -0.25 -22.16
C GLN A 137 -1.18 -0.22 -21.65
N PRO A 138 -1.64 0.85 -20.98
CA PRO A 138 -3.02 0.94 -20.54
C PRO A 138 -3.86 1.16 -21.80
N SER A 139 -4.96 0.42 -21.93
CA SER A 139 -6.00 0.78 -22.89
C SER A 139 -6.57 2.13 -22.47
N ILE A 140 -6.16 3.19 -23.16
CA ILE A 140 -6.70 4.56 -22.98
C ILE A 140 -8.04 4.64 -23.70
#